data_AF-A0A6N9D3J8-F1
#
_entry.id   AF-A0A6N9D3J8-F1
#
_cell.length_a   1.000
_cell.length_b   1.000
_cell.length_c   1.000
_cell.angle_alpha   90.00
_cell.angle_beta   90.00
_cell.angle_gamma   90.00
#
_symmetry.space_group_name_H-M   'P 1'
#
loop_
_entity.id
_entity.type
_entity.pdbx_description
1 polymer ?
#
loop_
_entity_poly.entity_id
_entity_poly.type
_entity_poly.pdbx_seq_one_letter_code
_entity_poly.pdbx_strand_id
1 'polypeptide(L)'
;MTKNFLGLIFVGIIFCELYAQSLVAETSLEVRAVYPTGSEVRISAQITIEFNQIVVSLGASMFNEDDIPIEIEPALECEWNWVKLDTLKCDLPTNFKLALSTRYQVTRNFY
;
A
#
# COMPACT_ATOMS: atom_id res chain seq x y z
N MET A 1 -55.81 28.61 14.81
CA MET A 1 -55.62 27.34 14.08
C MET A 1 -54.26 27.37 13.36
N THR A 2 -53.14 27.55 14.07
CA THR A 2 -51.79 27.64 13.44
C THR A 2 -50.71 27.31 14.50
N LYS A 3 -50.53 26.04 14.88
CA LYS A 3 -49.48 25.62 15.83
C LYS A 3 -48.68 24.38 15.42
N ASN A 4 -48.92 23.83 14.22
CA ASN A 4 -48.37 22.53 13.83
C ASN A 4 -47.30 22.62 12.71
N PHE A 5 -46.99 23.83 12.23
CA PHE A 5 -46.08 24.01 11.08
C PHE A 5 -44.60 24.03 11.49
N LEU A 6 -44.28 24.33 12.76
CA LEU A 6 -42.89 24.47 13.23
C LEU A 6 -42.20 23.13 13.56
N GLY A 7 -42.98 22.10 13.92
CA GLY A 7 -42.44 20.77 14.28
C GLY A 7 -41.95 19.94 13.09
N LEU A 8 -42.54 20.15 11.92
CA LEU A 8 -42.20 19.40 10.69
C LEU A 8 -40.85 19.82 10.10
N ILE A 9 -40.40 21.05 10.35
CA ILE A 9 -39.10 21.55 9.90
C ILE A 9 -37.96 21.00 10.77
N PHE A 10 -38.19 20.84 12.08
CA PHE A 10 -37.17 20.34 13.01
C PHE A 10 -36.86 18.84 12.85
N VAL A 11 -37.86 18.02 12.50
CA VAL A 11 -37.67 16.58 12.25
C VAL A 11 -36.93 16.33 10.93
N GLY A 12 -37.15 17.18 9.91
CA GLY A 12 -36.46 17.05 8.62
C GLY A 12 -34.96 17.40 8.68
N ILE A 13 -34.56 18.32 9.56
CA ILE A 13 -33.15 18.73 9.71
C ILE A 13 -32.35 17.69 10.51
N ILE A 14 -32.92 17.14 11.59
CA ILE A 14 -32.27 16.08 12.39
C ILE A 14 -32.12 14.77 11.59
N PHE A 15 -32.97 14.54 10.59
CA PHE A 15 -32.90 13.33 9.75
C PHE A 15 -31.88 13.43 8.60
N CYS A 16 -31.38 14.63 8.27
CA CYS A 16 -30.41 14.82 7.19
C CYS A 16 -28.95 14.67 7.65
N GLU A 17 -28.65 15.04 8.91
CA GLU A 17 -27.29 14.97 9.46
C GLU A 17 -26.78 13.54 9.72
N LEU A 18 -27.65 12.53 9.71
CA LEU A 18 -27.27 11.14 10.01
C LEU A 18 -26.80 10.32 8.78
N TYR A 19 -26.95 10.84 7.56
CA TYR A 19 -26.64 10.08 6.32
C TYR A 19 -25.27 10.39 5.71
N ALA A 20 -24.47 11.25 6.32
CA ALA A 20 -23.10 11.51 5.88
C ALA A 20 -22.09 10.52 6.48
N GLN A 21 -22.43 9.22 6.58
CA GLN A 21 -21.42 8.21 6.84
C GLN A 21 -20.70 7.95 5.52
N SER A 22 -19.60 8.67 5.30
CA SER A 22 -18.65 8.37 4.23
C SER A 22 -18.19 6.92 4.38
N LEU A 23 -18.61 6.05 3.46
CA LEU A 23 -18.03 4.73 3.24
C LEU A 23 -16.62 4.90 2.66
N VAL A 24 -15.68 5.40 3.47
CA VAL A 24 -14.27 5.18 3.22
C VAL A 24 -14.07 3.71 3.57
N ALA A 25 -14.27 2.83 2.58
CA ALA A 25 -13.85 1.45 2.72
C ALA A 25 -12.35 1.49 2.98
N GLU A 26 -11.95 1.19 4.22
CA GLU A 26 -10.55 1.03 4.60
C GLU A 26 -10.05 -0.23 3.88
N THR A 27 -9.67 -0.08 2.62
CA THR A 27 -9.12 -1.17 1.83
C THR A 27 -7.78 -1.53 2.47
N SER A 28 -7.64 -2.78 2.91
CA SER A 28 -6.40 -3.30 3.44
C SER A 28 -5.24 -3.00 2.49
N LEU A 29 -4.08 -2.61 3.02
CA LEU A 29 -2.89 -2.49 2.20
C LEU A 29 -2.55 -3.86 1.62
N GLU A 30 -2.48 -3.91 0.29
CA GLU A 30 -2.24 -5.12 -0.48
C GLU A 30 -1.14 -4.88 -1.51
N VAL A 31 -0.34 -5.93 -1.74
CA VAL A 31 0.61 -5.98 -2.85
C VAL A 31 -0.20 -6.22 -4.13
N ARG A 32 -0.25 -5.22 -4.99
CA ARG A 32 -0.95 -5.25 -6.28
C ARG A 32 -0.16 -6.02 -7.32
N ALA A 33 1.16 -5.82 -7.36
CA ALA A 33 2.04 -6.47 -8.32
C ALA A 33 3.46 -6.59 -7.77
N VAL A 34 4.16 -7.64 -8.20
CA VAL A 34 5.59 -7.83 -7.96
C VAL A 34 6.25 -8.08 -9.31
N TYR A 35 7.26 -7.29 -9.63
CA TYR A 35 8.09 -7.43 -10.80
C TYR A 35 9.51 -7.82 -10.42
N PRO A 36 10.21 -8.55 -11.30
CA PRO A 36 9.74 -9.09 -12.58
C PRO A 36 8.78 -10.28 -12.42
N THR A 37 7.84 -10.43 -13.36
CA THR A 37 6.87 -11.55 -13.41
C THR A 37 7.31 -12.62 -14.41
N GLY A 38 6.86 -13.87 -14.18
CA GLY A 38 7.10 -15.00 -15.09
C GLY A 38 8.07 -16.05 -14.54
N SER A 39 8.15 -17.19 -15.22
CA SER A 39 8.99 -18.35 -14.80
C SER A 39 10.44 -18.27 -15.31
N GLU A 40 10.69 -17.48 -16.34
CA GLU A 40 12.01 -17.29 -16.95
C GLU A 40 12.35 -15.80 -17.04
N VAL A 41 12.57 -15.21 -15.86
CA VAL A 41 13.03 -13.84 -15.76
C VAL A 41 14.52 -13.80 -16.06
N ARG A 42 14.94 -12.96 -17.03
CA ARG A 42 16.37 -12.64 -17.22
C ARG A 42 16.90 -12.00 -15.94
N ILE A 43 18.03 -12.51 -15.42
CA ILE A 43 18.68 -12.05 -14.18
C ILE A 43 18.54 -10.53 -14.03
N SER A 44 17.61 -10.10 -13.18
CA SER A 44 17.44 -8.70 -12.82
C SER A 44 18.18 -8.45 -11.51
N ALA A 45 18.81 -7.28 -11.43
CA ALA A 45 19.40 -6.78 -10.18
C ALA A 45 18.36 -6.02 -9.33
N GLN A 46 17.06 -6.16 -9.63
CA GLN A 46 16.01 -5.42 -8.93
C GLN A 46 14.70 -6.20 -8.87
N ILE A 47 13.95 -5.97 -7.79
CA ILE A 47 12.57 -6.37 -7.58
C ILE A 47 11.74 -5.10 -7.34
N THR A 48 10.60 -4.95 -8.02
CA THR A 48 9.68 -3.82 -7.82
C THR A 48 8.36 -4.33 -7.29
N ILE A 49 7.85 -3.69 -6.24
CA ILE A 49 6.62 -4.04 -5.54
C ILE A 49 5.69 -2.84 -5.62
N GLU A 50 4.49 -3.05 -6.15
CA GLU A 50 3.46 -2.03 -6.24
C GLU A 50 2.33 -2.33 -5.25
N PHE A 51 1.86 -1.29 -4.58
CA PHE A 51 0.76 -1.37 -3.62
C PHE A 51 -0.57 -0.88 -4.22
N ASN A 52 -1.68 -1.27 -3.60
CA ASN A 52 -3.01 -0.80 -3.98
C ASN A 52 -3.31 0.65 -3.55
N GLN A 53 -2.47 1.25 -2.70
CA GLN A 53 -2.62 2.62 -2.19
C GLN A 53 -1.26 3.26 -1.87
N ILE A 54 -1.26 4.58 -1.66
CA ILE A 54 -0.08 5.33 -1.21
C ILE A 54 0.32 4.83 0.19
N VAL A 55 1.58 4.43 0.33
CA VAL A 55 2.13 3.87 1.58
C VAL A 55 3.02 4.89 2.29
N VAL A 56 3.59 5.83 1.54
CA VAL A 56 4.48 6.85 2.09
C VAL A 56 3.91 8.26 1.96
N SER A 57 4.13 9.06 3.00
CA SER A 57 3.71 10.47 3.03
C SER A 57 4.58 11.33 2.11
N LEU A 58 3.94 12.28 1.41
CA LEU A 58 4.64 13.30 0.64
C LEU A 58 5.57 14.13 1.55
N GLY A 59 6.85 14.21 1.21
CA GLY A 59 7.82 15.06 1.90
C GLY A 59 8.59 14.40 3.06
N ALA A 60 8.44 13.09 3.28
CA ALA A 60 9.32 12.35 4.19
C ALA A 60 10.76 12.40 3.66
N SER A 61 11.66 12.96 4.47
CA SER A 61 13.03 13.28 4.03
C SER A 61 13.98 12.09 4.08
N MET A 62 13.65 11.04 4.86
CA MET A 62 14.38 9.78 4.96
C MET A 62 13.37 8.67 5.30
N PHE A 63 13.40 7.59 4.54
CA PHE A 63 12.68 6.36 4.86
C PHE A 63 13.62 5.48 5.68
N ASN A 64 13.17 4.98 6.82
CA ASN A 64 13.90 3.95 7.54
C ASN A 64 13.59 2.59 6.90
N GLU A 65 14.56 1.69 6.82
CA GLU A 65 14.33 0.32 6.34
C GLU A 65 13.35 -0.44 7.24
N ASP A 66 13.26 -0.05 8.52
CA ASP A 66 12.27 -0.58 9.47
C ASP A 66 10.82 -0.23 9.08
N ASP A 67 10.59 0.79 8.23
CA ASP A 67 9.26 1.22 7.80
C ASP A 67 8.76 0.49 6.54
N ILE A 68 9.49 -0.53 6.08
CA ILE A 68 9.14 -1.30 4.89
C ILE A 68 8.10 -2.37 5.25
N PRO A 69 6.85 -2.31 4.76
CA PRO A 69 5.75 -3.17 5.21
C PRO A 69 5.73 -4.53 4.50
N ILE A 70 6.88 -5.02 4.03
CA ILE A 70 6.97 -6.27 3.28
C ILE A 70 8.21 -7.08 3.68
N GLU A 71 8.09 -8.39 3.54
CA GLU A 71 9.16 -9.36 3.76
C GLU A 71 9.31 -10.24 2.51
N ILE A 72 10.55 -10.56 2.15
CA ILE A 72 10.88 -11.43 1.03
C ILE A 72 11.52 -12.72 1.56
N GLU A 73 10.94 -13.87 1.19
CA GLU A 73 11.52 -15.18 1.48
C GLU A 73 11.89 -15.92 0.18
N PRO A 74 13.14 -16.41 0.02
CA PRO A 74 14.26 -16.24 0.95
C PRO A 74 14.76 -14.80 1.03
N ALA A 75 15.33 -14.43 2.18
CA ALA A 75 15.83 -13.09 2.45
C ALA A 75 16.86 -12.64 1.42
N LEU A 76 16.77 -11.36 1.02
CA LEU A 76 17.66 -10.72 0.07
C LEU A 76 18.39 -9.57 0.76
N GLU A 77 19.70 -9.52 0.58
CA GLU A 77 20.51 -8.35 0.95
C GLU A 77 20.36 -7.29 -0.13
N CYS A 78 19.32 -6.45 -0.04
CA CYS A 78 19.05 -5.39 -1.00
C CYS A 78 18.84 -4.03 -0.36
N GLU A 79 19.12 -2.99 -1.13
CA GLU A 79 18.84 -1.61 -0.75
C GLU A 79 17.40 -1.27 -1.11
N TRP A 80 16.63 -0.82 -0.12
CA TRP A 80 15.24 -0.40 -0.31
C TRP A 80 15.17 1.03 -0.83
N ASN A 81 14.36 1.25 -1.87
CA ASN A 81 14.16 2.56 -2.45
C ASN A 81 12.71 2.76 -2.90
N TRP A 82 12.07 3.82 -2.40
CA TRP A 82 10.76 4.24 -2.88
C TRP A 82 10.90 5.01 -4.20
N VAL A 83 10.46 4.40 -5.30
CA VAL A 83 10.48 5.02 -6.63
C VAL A 83 9.26 5.93 -6.82
N LYS A 84 8.15 5.59 -6.16
CA LYS A 84 6.91 6.38 -6.07
C LYS A 84 6.29 6.18 -4.69
N LEU A 85 5.23 6.93 -4.40
CA LEU A 85 4.54 6.84 -3.11
C LEU A 85 3.81 5.50 -2.86
N ASP A 86 3.61 4.71 -3.92
CA ASP A 86 2.93 3.42 -3.94
C ASP A 86 3.82 2.29 -4.51
N THR A 87 5.09 2.58 -4.78
CA THR A 87 5.99 1.68 -5.50
C THR A 87 7.35 1.61 -4.80
N LEU A 88 7.65 0.44 -4.25
CA LEU A 88 8.90 0.13 -3.58
C LEU A 88 9.81 -0.70 -4.50
N LYS A 89 11.11 -0.46 -4.44
CA LYS A 89 12.12 -1.22 -5.18
C LYS A 89 13.17 -1.76 -4.21
N CYS A 90 13.57 -3.01 -4.45
CA CYS A 90 14.67 -3.70 -3.80
C CYS A 90 15.79 -3.79 -4.84
N ASP A 91 16.83 -2.97 -4.69
CA ASP A 91 18.00 -2.96 -5.57
C ASP A 91 19.06 -3.91 -5.01
N LEU A 92 19.40 -4.94 -5.78
CA LEU A 92 20.45 -5.89 -5.42
C LEU A 92 21.83 -5.25 -5.67
N PRO A 93 22.82 -5.52 -4.81
CA PRO A 93 24.20 -5.12 -5.04
C PRO A 93 24.70 -5.59 -6.41
N THR A 94 25.62 -4.85 -7.03
CA THR A 94 26.11 -5.15 -8.40
C THR A 94 26.68 -6.56 -8.56
N ASN A 95 27.21 -7.14 -7.47
CA ASN A 95 27.78 -8.49 -7.46
C ASN A 95 26.78 -9.58 -7.06
N PHE A 96 25.55 -9.19 -6.68
CA PHE A 96 24.51 -10.09 -6.23
C PHE A 96 23.47 -10.31 -7.33
N LYS A 97 23.02 -11.55 -7.46
CA LYS A 97 22.03 -11.97 -8.44
C LYS A 97 21.03 -12.88 -7.74
N LEU A 98 19.76 -12.78 -8.15
CA LEU A 98 18.75 -13.74 -7.70
C LEU A 98 19.23 -15.16 -8.02
N ALA A 99 19.13 -16.04 -7.04
CA ALA A 99 19.43 -17.45 -7.22
C ALA A 99 18.52 -18.04 -8.33
N LEU A 100 19.15 -18.79 -9.23
CA LEU A 100 18.44 -19.45 -10.33
C LEU A 100 17.43 -20.46 -9.78
N SER A 101 16.31 -20.62 -10.48
CA SER A 101 15.25 -21.58 -10.15
C SER A 101 14.74 -21.49 -8.70
N THR A 102 14.82 -20.31 -8.10
CA THR A 102 14.38 -20.06 -6.72
C THR A 102 13.04 -19.33 -6.72
N ARG A 103 12.12 -19.79 -5.86
CA ARG A 103 10.84 -19.11 -5.64
C ARG A 103 11.01 -18.09 -4.53
N TYR A 104 10.75 -16.82 -4.86
CA TYR A 104 10.67 -15.73 -3.89
C TYR A 104 9.21 -15.44 -3.57
N GLN A 105 8.89 -15.34 -2.28
CA GLN A 105 7.57 -14.96 -1.79
C GLN A 105 7.67 -13.57 -1.18
N VAL A 106 6.75 -12.69 -1.56
CA VAL A 106 6.61 -11.36 -0.97
C VAL A 106 5.38 -11.38 -0.10
N THR A 107 5.57 -11.17 1.20
CA THR A 107 4.48 -11.12 2.17
C THR A 107 4.43 -9.75 2.83
N ARG A 108 3.25 -9.38 3.32
CA ARG A 108 3.00 -8.11 3.97
C ARG A 108 3.35 -8.23 5.46
N ASN A 109 4.26 -7.41 5.97
CA ASN A 109 4.58 -7.37 7.39
C ASN A 109 3.92 -6.14 8.05
N PHE A 110 3.13 -6.35 9.11
CA PHE A 110 2.59 -5.28 9.97
C PHE A 110 2.79 -5.67 11.42
N TYR A 111 3.36 -4.75 12.20
CA TYR A 111 3.40 -4.78 13.66
C TYR A 111 2.14 -4.13 14.25
#